data_AF-A0A818NAS7-F1
#
_entry.id   AF-A0A818NAS7-F1
#
_cell.length_a   1.000
_cell.length_b   1.000
_cell.length_c   1.000
_cell.angle_alpha   90.00
_cell.angle_beta   90.00
_cell.angle_gamma   90.00
#
_symmetry.space_group_name_H-M   'P 1'
#
loop_
_entity.id
_entity.type
_entity.pdbx_description
1 polymer ?
#
loop_
_entity_poly.entity_id
_entity_poly.type
_entity_poly.pdbx_seq_one_letter_code
_entity_poly.pdbx_strand_id
1 'polypeptide(L)'
;MPLSVQRSVRKQNIKFLHNRILFSAEYFIFIKKLVQNNVHYLVNIIPQLPHDDKNSLINTIEELALITIQIATKFIFSIGWHTKKALR
;
A
#
# COMPACT_ATOMS: atom_id res chain seq x y z
N MET A 1 32.48 -2.61 22.47
CA MET A 1 32.22 -3.17 21.12
C MET A 1 32.89 -2.27 20.09
N PRO A 2 33.63 -2.81 19.10
CA PRO A 2 34.28 -1.98 18.09
C PRO A 2 33.26 -1.20 17.25
N LEU A 3 33.56 0.06 16.91
CA LEU A 3 32.66 0.97 16.17
C LEU A 3 32.21 0.39 14.82
N SER A 4 33.08 -0.35 14.13
CA SER A 4 32.77 -1.04 12.87
C SER A 4 31.67 -2.09 13.04
N VAL A 5 31.76 -2.91 14.08
CA VAL A 5 30.78 -3.95 14.38
C VAL A 5 29.44 -3.31 14.77
N GLN A 6 29.46 -2.23 15.56
CA GLN A 6 28.23 -1.55 16.00
C GLN A 6 27.44 -0.97 14.82
N ARG A 7 28.14 -0.36 13.85
CA ARG A 7 27.53 0.15 12.61
C ARG A 7 26.94 -0.98 11.76
N SER A 8 27.65 -2.11 11.65
CA SER A 8 27.17 -3.28 10.90
C SER A 8 25.91 -3.88 11.51
N VAL A 9 25.92 -4.11 12.83
CA VAL A 9 24.75 -4.65 13.58
C VAL A 9 23.56 -3.70 13.48
N ARG A 10 23.76 -2.39 13.63
CA ARG A 10 22.68 -1.40 13.47
C ARG A 10 22.07 -1.47 12.06
N LYS A 11 22.90 -1.56 11.02
CA LYS A 11 22.44 -1.68 9.63
C LYS A 11 21.65 -2.96 9.39
N GLN A 12 22.09 -4.09 9.95
CA GLN A 12 21.39 -5.37 9.85
C GLN A 12 20.05 -5.35 10.61
N ASN A 13 20.02 -4.79 11.82
CA ASN A 13 18.80 -4.67 12.62
C ASN A 13 17.75 -3.79 11.93
N ILE A 14 18.15 -2.70 11.30
CA ILE A 14 17.24 -1.85 10.52
C ILE A 14 16.66 -2.63 9.33
N LYS A 15 17.48 -3.38 8.60
CA LYS A 15 17.01 -4.23 7.50
C LYS A 15 16.06 -5.32 7.98
N PHE A 16 16.39 -5.98 9.09
CA PHE A 16 15.56 -7.01 9.70
C PHE A 16 14.20 -6.46 10.13
N LEU A 17 14.19 -5.31 10.81
CA LEU A 17 12.96 -4.65 11.25
C LEU A 17 12.09 -4.26 10.05
N HIS A 18 12.70 -3.68 9.01
CA HIS A 18 12.00 -3.32 7.78
C HIS A 18 11.35 -4.55 7.13
N ASN A 19 12.11 -5.63 6.93
CA ASN A 19 11.55 -6.88 6.39
C ASN A 19 10.42 -7.43 7.25
N ARG A 20 10.57 -7.43 8.58
CA ARG A 20 9.53 -7.92 9.50
C ARG A 20 8.22 -7.14 9.38
N ILE A 21 8.29 -5.81 9.27
CA ILE A 21 7.11 -4.95 9.09
C ILE A 21 6.42 -5.26 7.75
N LEU A 22 7.19 -5.47 6.70
CA LEU A 22 6.69 -5.74 5.35
C LEU A 22 6.00 -7.10 5.19
N PHE A 23 6.37 -8.08 6.02
CA PHE A 23 5.74 -9.40 6.08
C PHE A 23 4.79 -9.56 7.27
N SER A 24 4.36 -8.46 7.88
CA SER A 24 3.32 -8.48 8.92
C SER A 24 1.94 -8.65 8.29
N ALA A 25 1.05 -9.36 8.98
CA ALA A 25 -0.36 -9.42 8.62
C ALA A 25 -0.99 -8.01 8.54
N GLU A 26 -0.51 -7.08 9.38
CA GLU A 26 -0.96 -5.69 9.42
C GLU A 26 -0.70 -4.95 8.11
N TYR A 27 0.44 -5.23 7.46
CA TYR A 27 0.78 -4.66 6.16
C TYR A 27 -0.19 -5.13 5.08
N PHE A 28 -0.49 -6.43 5.03
CA PHE A 28 -1.46 -6.97 4.07
C PHE A 28 -2.89 -6.46 4.35
N ILE A 29 -3.27 -6.33 5.62
CA ILE A 29 -4.55 -5.72 6.02
C ILE A 29 -4.60 -4.26 5.59
N PHE A 30 -3.51 -3.51 5.74
CA PHE A 30 -3.42 -2.12 5.28
C PHE A 30 -3.61 -2.03 3.77
N ILE A 31 -2.88 -2.83 2.98
CA ILE A 31 -3.02 -2.84 1.52
C ILE A 31 -4.45 -3.22 1.10
N LYS A 32 -5.05 -4.21 1.76
CA LYS A 32 -6.44 -4.61 1.51
C LYS A 32 -7.41 -3.46 1.79
N LYS A 33 -7.28 -2.77 2.93
CA LYS A 33 -8.12 -1.62 3.29
C LYS A 33 -7.94 -0.45 2.32
N LEU A 34 -6.70 -0.20 1.90
CA LEU A 34 -6.37 0.86 0.94
C LEU A 34 -7.11 0.63 -0.39
N VAL A 35 -7.10 -0.58 -0.93
CA VAL A 35 -7.83 -0.91 -2.17
C VAL A 35 -9.35 -0.91 -1.98
N GLN A 36 -9.84 -1.38 -0.83
CA GLN A 36 -11.28 -1.50 -0.56
C GLN A 36 -11.98 -0.17 -0.23
N ASN A 37 -11.25 0.90 0.11
CA ASN A 37 -11.82 2.19 0.48
C ASN A 37 -12.75 2.75 -0.62
N ASN A 38 -12.32 2.63 -1.88
CA ASN A 38 -13.06 3.16 -3.02
C ASN A 38 -14.38 2.41 -3.30
N VAL A 39 -14.52 1.17 -2.83
CA VAL A 39 -15.74 0.37 -3.00
C VAL A 39 -16.92 0.96 -2.24
N HIS A 40 -16.68 1.60 -1.10
CA HIS A 40 -17.73 2.25 -0.32
C HIS A 40 -18.42 3.36 -1.11
N TYR A 41 -17.64 4.17 -1.84
CA TYR A 41 -18.15 5.26 -2.66
C TYR A 41 -18.98 4.72 -3.85
N LEU A 42 -18.48 3.70 -4.53
CA LEU A 42 -19.16 3.10 -5.69
C LEU A 42 -20.49 2.41 -5.32
N VAL A 43 -20.52 1.69 -4.19
CA VAL A 43 -21.67 0.83 -3.83
C VAL A 43 -22.72 1.56 -3.00
N ASN A 44 -22.32 2.48 -2.12
CA ASN A 44 -23.27 3.09 -1.18
C ASN A 44 -23.69 4.51 -1.57
N ILE A 45 -22.78 5.31 -2.14
CA ILE A 45 -23.00 6.75 -2.36
C ILE A 45 -23.57 7.02 -3.75
N ILE A 46 -22.98 6.45 -4.80
CA ILE A 46 -23.40 6.70 -6.19
C ILE A 46 -24.85 6.30 -6.48
N PRO A 47 -25.41 5.19 -5.96
CA PRO A 47 -26.80 4.82 -6.22
C PRO A 47 -27.82 5.85 -5.69
N GLN A 48 -27.45 6.61 -4.65
CA GLN A 48 -28.33 7.53 -3.94
C GLN A 48 -28.36 8.95 -4.54
N LEU A 49 -27.48 9.27 -5.50
CA LEU A 49 -27.38 10.63 -6.05
C LEU A 49 -28.41 10.94 -7.17
N PRO A 50 -28.82 12.21 -7.34
CA PRO A 50 -29.57 12.68 -8.51
C PRO A 50 -28.79 12.46 -9.83
N HIS A 51 -29.51 12.28 -10.95
CA HIS A 51 -28.91 11.87 -12.23
C HIS A 51 -27.90 12.85 -12.85
N ASP A 52 -28.04 14.16 -12.60
CA ASP A 52 -27.21 15.18 -13.25
C ASP A 52 -25.78 15.25 -12.69
N ASP A 53 -25.59 14.97 -11.39
CA ASP A 53 -24.27 15.02 -10.73
C ASP A 53 -23.55 13.65 -10.72
N LYS A 54 -24.24 12.57 -11.10
CA LYS A 54 -23.67 11.21 -11.06
C LYS A 54 -22.43 11.07 -11.92
N ASN A 55 -22.46 11.58 -13.16
CA ASN A 55 -21.40 11.31 -14.13
C ASN A 55 -20.06 12.00 -13.77
N SER A 56 -20.08 13.23 -13.26
CA SER A 56 -18.83 13.90 -12.85
C SER A 56 -18.23 13.25 -11.60
N LEU A 57 -19.09 12.82 -10.68
CA LEU A 57 -18.67 12.18 -9.43
C LEU A 57 -18.11 10.77 -9.67
N ILE A 58 -18.72 10.00 -10.59
CA ILE A 58 -18.20 8.69 -11.04
C ILE A 58 -16.79 8.84 -11.60
N ASN A 59 -16.56 9.78 -12.53
CA ASN A 59 -15.24 10.01 -13.11
C ASN A 59 -14.19 10.36 -12.04
N THR A 60 -14.56 11.22 -11.07
CA THR A 60 -13.67 11.60 -9.97
C THR A 60 -13.31 10.40 -9.07
N ILE A 61 -14.28 9.52 -8.79
CA ILE A 61 -14.06 8.32 -7.99
C ILE A 61 -13.21 7.29 -8.75
N GLU A 62 -13.39 7.16 -10.07
CA GLU A 62 -12.57 6.30 -10.91
C GLU A 62 -11.10 6.76 -10.94
N GLU A 63 -10.85 8.07 -11.07
CA GLU A 63 -9.50 8.63 -10.98
C GLU A 63 -8.85 8.36 -9.62
N LEU A 64 -9.60 8.56 -8.53
CA LEU A 64 -9.13 8.23 -7.17
C LEU A 64 -8.83 6.73 -7.03
N ALA A 65 -9.68 5.86 -7.59
CA ALA A 65 -9.46 4.42 -7.59
C ALA A 65 -8.19 4.04 -8.35
N LEU A 66 -7.95 4.66 -9.50
CA LEU A 66 -6.76 4.47 -10.31
C LEU A 66 -5.50 4.87 -9.55
N ILE A 67 -5.49 6.04 -8.91
CA ILE A 67 -4.38 6.51 -8.06
C ILE A 67 -4.12 5.53 -6.91
N THR A 68 -5.19 5.07 -6.26
CA THR A 68 -5.10 4.13 -5.14
C THR A 68 -4.45 2.81 -5.58
N ILE A 69 -4.84 2.28 -6.74
CA ILE A 69 -4.26 1.06 -7.32
C ILE A 69 -2.79 1.28 -7.71
N GLN A 70 -2.43 2.43 -8.28
CA GLN A 70 -1.04 2.77 -8.58
C GLN A 70 -0.18 2.83 -7.30
N ILE A 71 -0.73 3.38 -6.22
CA ILE A 71 -0.04 3.41 -4.92
C ILE A 71 0.10 1.99 -4.37
N ALA A 72 -0.97 1.19 -4.37
CA ALA A 72 -0.96 -0.20 -3.90
C ALA A 72 0.07 -1.04 -4.67
N THR A 73 0.11 -0.92 -5.99
CA THR A 73 1.09 -1.62 -6.84
C THR A 73 2.50 -1.15 -6.57
N LYS A 74 2.76 0.15 -6.40
CA LYS A 74 4.09 0.64 -5.97
C LYS A 74 4.51 0.05 -4.64
N PHE A 75 3.63 -0.02 -3.65
CA PHE A 75 3.92 -0.67 -2.37
C PHE A 75 4.25 -2.15 -2.56
N ILE A 76 3.35 -2.93 -3.19
CA ILE A 76 3.55 -4.38 -3.38
C ILE A 76 4.82 -4.68 -4.18
N PHE A 77 5.06 -3.98 -5.29
CA PHE A 77 6.17 -4.30 -6.20
C PHE A 77 7.52 -3.69 -5.79
N SER A 78 7.53 -2.51 -5.15
CA SER A 78 8.74 -1.99 -4.48
C SER A 78 9.26 -3.03 -3.50
N ILE A 79 8.36 -3.58 -2.70
CA ILE A 79 8.71 -4.54 -1.66
C ILE A 79 8.99 -5.93 -2.24
N GLY A 80 8.18 -6.41 -3.19
CA GLY A 80 8.34 -7.72 -3.83
C GLY A 80 9.65 -7.90 -4.60
N TRP A 81 10.13 -6.85 -5.30
CA TRP A 81 11.40 -6.93 -6.04
C TRP A 81 12.62 -6.85 -5.12
N HIS A 82 12.55 -6.05 -4.06
CA HIS A 82 13.62 -5.96 -3.07
C HIS A 82 13.70 -7.20 -2.18
N THR A 83 12.57 -7.85 -1.87
CA THR A 83 12.52 -9.08 -1.05
C THR A 83 13.06 -10.30 -1.76
N LYS A 84 12.80 -10.47 -3.07
CA LYS A 84 13.41 -11.54 -3.87
C LYS A 84 14.94 -11.45 -3.96
N LYS A 85 15.49 -10.23 -3.82
CA LYS A 85 16.95 -9.96 -3.81
C LYS A 85 17.57 -10.09 -2.41
N ALA A 86 16.76 -10.10 -1.34
CA ALA A 86 17.22 -10.23 0.05
C ALA A 86 17.12 -11.67 0.59
N LEU A 87 16.30 -12.53 -0.04
CA LEU A 87 16.17 -13.96 0.27
C LEU A 87 17.16 -14.86 -0.50
N ARG A 88 17.97 -14.29 -1.42
CA ARG A 88 19.14 -14.93 -2.03
C ARG A 88 20.40 -14.42 -1.34
#